data_AF-K8FEF6-F1
#
_entry.id   AF-K8FEF6-F1
#
_cell.length_a   1.000
_cell.length_b   1.000
_cell.length_c   1.000
_cell.angle_alpha   90.00
_cell.angle_beta   90.00
_cell.angle_gamma   90.00
#
_symmetry.space_group_name_H-M   'P 1'
#
loop_
_entity.id
_entity.type
_entity.pdbx_description
1 polymer ?
#
loop_
_entity_poly.entity_id
_entity_poly.type
_entity_poly.pdbx_seq_one_letter_code
_entity_poly.pdbx_strand_id
1 'polypeptide(L)'
;MHGRKRESTASRLERRAKSLPKVKLLQKLHKEIVHLQNADDNEKGKDGGGGDDDDDDHDTKTQKKMESLMLTLTQKLVEIQPEMITCWNKRKARFCLYVVVRQQKNEEEEEERLKNVAKEELHVSEQGLRRNPKSYCAWEHRRWVIARLYDRILSSSSSSSSERGNEDSSLLPFMKDVVLREREMLETLLNADDRNFHAWNYRRFVVDKITRYYFNGEHDRMNEEEVADDVIENRTREEEAKYAREKISKNFSNYSAWHHRSVHFEQLDDDKNQASVTTETSSSSSPTRFQAVLDAEFELVSQAFFTEPEDQSAWMYHRWLLSQLDAYSSSSSSSSKNAYKIQTFQRELDRITEVSEMEPTCKWPALVCARLHKLLAKEMKLDDDFERRADVILKHSIKAKELYEKLLLLDPLRKGYYRDVLDRML
;
A
#
# COMPACT_ATOMS: atom_id res chain seq x y z
N MET A 1 6.57 20.02 8.12
CA MET A 1 6.01 19.06 7.15
C MET A 1 6.29 19.44 5.71
N HIS A 2 6.11 20.70 5.29
CA HIS A 2 6.36 21.10 3.89
C HIS A 2 7.76 21.70 3.71
N GLY A 3 8.48 21.26 2.66
CA GLY A 3 9.74 21.88 2.24
C GLY A 3 9.53 23.35 1.87
N ARG A 4 10.50 24.21 2.18
CA ARG A 4 10.44 25.64 1.85
C ARG A 4 11.32 25.92 0.63
N LYS A 5 10.79 26.67 -0.33
CA LYS A 5 11.61 27.24 -1.40
C LYS A 5 12.63 28.19 -0.79
N ARG A 6 13.89 28.14 -1.26
CA ARG A 6 14.87 29.19 -0.98
C ARG A 6 14.36 30.48 -1.62
N GLU A 7 14.20 31.51 -0.81
CA GLU A 7 13.60 32.78 -1.23
C GLU A 7 14.30 33.94 -0.54
N SER A 8 14.39 35.06 -1.26
CA SER A 8 14.86 36.33 -0.75
C SER A 8 13.93 36.87 0.35
N THR A 9 14.44 37.80 1.17
CA THR A 9 13.66 38.46 2.23
C THR A 9 12.45 39.20 1.66
N ALA A 10 12.59 39.86 0.51
CA ALA A 10 11.50 40.55 -0.17
C ALA A 10 10.38 39.59 -0.61
N SER A 11 10.74 38.49 -1.28
CA SER A 11 9.77 37.45 -1.69
C SER A 11 9.04 36.83 -0.48
N ARG A 12 9.75 36.68 0.64
CA ARG A 12 9.16 36.18 1.89
C ARG A 12 8.12 37.14 2.48
N LEU A 13 8.37 38.44 2.46
CA LEU A 13 7.43 39.48 2.94
C LEU A 13 6.20 39.54 2.04
N GLU A 14 6.38 39.51 0.72
CA GLU A 14 5.29 39.51 -0.24
C GLU A 14 4.39 38.26 -0.07
N ARG A 15 4.97 37.07 0.08
CA ARG A 15 4.21 35.85 0.38
C ARG A 15 3.43 35.97 1.69
N ARG A 16 4.04 36.55 2.74
CA ARG A 16 3.35 36.77 4.02
C ARG A 16 2.13 37.67 3.84
N ALA A 17 2.27 38.79 3.13
CA ALA A 17 1.16 39.68 2.82
C ALA A 17 0.05 38.94 2.05
N LYS A 18 0.40 38.18 1.02
CA LYS A 18 -0.55 37.34 0.24
C LYS A 18 -1.25 36.27 1.09
N SER A 19 -0.56 35.70 2.09
CA SER A 19 -1.14 34.68 2.98
C SER A 19 -2.02 35.24 4.09
N LEU A 20 -1.92 36.54 4.41
CA LEU A 20 -2.57 37.14 5.57
C LEU A 20 -4.10 36.99 5.58
N PRO A 21 -4.84 37.18 4.46
CA PRO A 21 -6.28 36.95 4.44
C PRO A 21 -6.65 35.50 4.78
N LYS A 22 -5.90 34.53 4.25
CA LYS A 22 -6.08 33.10 4.53
C LYS A 22 -5.83 32.77 6.00
N VAL A 23 -4.80 33.37 6.61
CA VAL A 23 -4.50 33.22 8.03
C VAL A 23 -5.63 33.80 8.89
N LYS A 24 -6.13 35.00 8.58
CA LYS A 24 -7.26 35.60 9.29
C LYS A 24 -8.52 34.75 9.19
N LEU A 25 -8.80 34.19 8.01
CA LEU A 25 -9.92 33.28 7.81
C LEU A 25 -9.79 32.01 8.66
N LEU A 26 -8.61 31.37 8.67
CA LEU A 26 -8.35 30.21 9.53
C LEU A 26 -8.53 30.51 11.01
N GLN A 27 -8.04 31.66 11.47
CA GLN A 27 -8.22 32.11 12.85
C GLN A 27 -9.70 32.33 13.19
N LYS A 28 -10.46 32.95 12.28
CA LYS A 28 -11.90 33.14 12.45
C LYS A 28 -12.62 31.78 12.52
N LEU A 29 -12.40 30.89 11.55
CA LEU A 29 -13.01 29.56 11.53
C LEU A 29 -12.71 28.78 12.81
N HIS A 30 -11.45 28.80 13.27
CA HIS A 30 -11.06 28.11 14.49
C HIS A 30 -11.79 28.67 15.73
N LYS A 31 -11.88 30.00 15.85
CA LYS A 31 -12.62 30.65 16.94
C LYS A 31 -14.11 30.28 16.94
N GLU A 32 -14.76 30.30 15.78
CA GLU A 32 -16.17 29.92 15.65
C GLU A 32 -16.39 28.45 16.03
N ILE A 33 -15.50 27.54 15.60
CA ILE A 33 -15.57 26.11 15.95
C ILE A 33 -15.46 25.90 17.46
N VAL A 34 -14.53 26.60 18.12
CA VAL A 34 -14.35 26.51 19.58
C VAL A 34 -15.54 27.13 20.31
N HIS A 35 -16.05 28.27 19.85
CA HIS A 35 -17.21 28.92 20.46
C HIS A 35 -18.45 28.02 20.39
N LEU A 36 -18.71 27.43 19.22
CA LEU A 36 -19.84 26.53 18.99
C LEU A 36 -19.72 25.26 19.84
N GLN A 37 -18.51 24.73 20.03
CA GLN A 37 -18.27 23.61 20.93
C GLN A 37 -18.59 23.97 22.38
N ASN A 38 -18.10 25.11 22.87
CA ASN A 38 -18.35 25.52 24.25
C ASN A 38 -19.84 25.81 24.50
N ALA A 39 -20.58 26.26 23.48
CA ALA A 39 -22.03 26.41 23.56
C ALA A 39 -22.74 25.05 23.71
N ASP A 40 -22.39 24.07 22.88
CA ASP A 40 -22.92 22.69 22.93
C ASP A 40 -22.62 22.01 24.27
N ASP A 41 -21.40 22.19 24.80
CA ASP A 41 -21.00 21.63 26.11
C ASP A 41 -21.77 22.29 27.28
N ASN A 42 -22.08 23.59 27.18
CA ASN A 42 -22.86 24.31 28.18
C ASN A 42 -24.36 23.97 28.17
N GLU A 43 -24.93 23.68 27.00
CA GLU A 43 -26.33 23.24 26.86
C GLU A 43 -26.50 21.83 27.45
N LYS A 44 -25.62 20.88 27.10
CA LYS A 44 -25.63 19.52 27.70
C LYS A 44 -25.42 19.51 29.22
N GLY A 45 -24.72 20.51 29.76
CA GLY A 45 -24.55 20.69 31.20
C GLY A 45 -25.80 21.18 31.94
N LYS A 46 -26.80 21.73 31.23
CA LYS A 46 -28.05 22.23 31.79
C LYS A 46 -29.17 21.17 31.80
N ASP A 47 -29.22 20.29 30.82
CA ASP A 47 -30.25 19.22 30.72
C ASP A 47 -30.08 18.08 31.75
N GLY A 48 -29.04 18.12 32.59
CA GLY A 48 -28.89 17.20 33.73
C GLY A 48 -29.87 17.46 34.89
N GLY A 49 -30.71 18.50 34.82
CA GLY A 49 -31.73 18.82 35.81
C GLY A 49 -33.13 18.66 35.21
N GLY A 50 -33.85 17.62 35.64
CA GLY A 50 -35.14 17.24 35.07
C GLY A 50 -36.20 18.35 35.02
N GLY A 51 -36.86 18.46 33.86
CA GLY A 51 -38.03 19.31 33.65
C GLY A 51 -38.75 18.97 32.35
N ASP A 52 -39.98 18.47 32.51
CA ASP A 52 -41.17 18.34 31.63
C ASP A 52 -41.05 18.18 30.09
N ASP A 53 -41.78 17.17 29.61
CA ASP A 53 -41.83 16.54 28.28
C ASP A 53 -42.36 17.40 27.09
N ASP A 54 -42.51 18.73 27.22
CA ASP A 54 -43.07 19.59 26.15
C ASP A 54 -42.04 20.45 25.38
N ASP A 55 -40.77 20.49 25.81
CA ASP A 55 -39.68 21.30 25.18
C ASP A 55 -38.78 20.52 24.19
N ASP A 56 -39.03 19.23 24.00
CA ASP A 56 -38.12 18.26 23.36
C ASP A 56 -37.90 18.52 21.84
N ASP A 57 -38.90 19.09 21.13
CA ASP A 57 -38.80 19.33 19.68
C ASP A 57 -38.05 20.65 19.33
N HIS A 58 -38.07 21.64 20.24
CA HIS A 58 -37.32 22.89 20.06
C HIS A 58 -35.83 22.69 20.32
N ASP A 59 -35.48 21.93 21.35
CA ASP A 59 -34.09 21.63 21.71
C ASP A 59 -33.41 20.78 20.64
N THR A 60 -34.10 19.74 20.13
CA THR A 60 -33.58 18.90 19.05
C THR A 60 -33.38 19.66 17.72
N LYS A 61 -34.19 20.68 17.42
CA LYS A 61 -34.02 21.53 16.24
C LYS A 61 -32.81 22.47 16.37
N THR A 62 -32.60 23.01 17.56
CA THR A 62 -31.46 23.87 17.89
C THR A 62 -30.15 23.07 17.81
N GLN A 63 -30.14 21.88 18.39
CA GLN A 63 -29.00 20.97 18.33
C GLN A 63 -28.65 20.55 16.90
N LYS A 64 -29.65 20.18 16.08
CA LYS A 64 -29.44 19.85 14.65
C LYS A 64 -28.80 21.02 13.88
N LYS A 65 -29.19 22.25 14.19
CA LYS A 65 -28.64 23.46 13.56
C LYS A 65 -27.19 23.70 13.96
N MET A 66 -26.86 23.53 15.25
CA MET A 66 -25.49 23.65 15.75
C MET A 66 -24.58 22.57 15.14
N GLU A 67 -25.06 21.34 15.02
CA GLU A 67 -24.30 20.24 14.40
C GLU A 67 -24.03 20.49 12.91
N SER A 68 -25.04 20.97 12.17
CA SER A 68 -24.88 21.35 10.76
C SER A 68 -23.87 22.49 10.58
N LEU A 69 -23.90 23.49 11.47
CA LEU A 69 -22.94 24.58 11.46
C LEU A 69 -21.52 24.09 11.80
N MET A 70 -21.37 23.18 12.75
CA MET A 70 -20.09 22.56 13.11
C MET A 70 -19.47 21.81 11.92
N LEU A 71 -20.27 21.02 11.19
CA LEU A 71 -19.82 20.34 9.98
C LEU A 71 -19.41 21.34 8.89
N THR A 72 -20.19 22.39 8.68
CA THR A 72 -19.88 23.44 7.70
C THR A 72 -18.56 24.14 8.02
N LEU A 73 -18.35 24.51 9.28
CA LEU A 73 -17.14 25.22 9.72
C LEU A 73 -15.90 24.32 9.64
N THR A 74 -16.03 23.07 10.09
CA THR A 74 -14.93 22.10 10.03
C THR A 74 -14.56 21.74 8.59
N GLN A 75 -15.53 21.60 7.68
CA GLN A 75 -15.28 21.41 6.25
C GLN A 75 -14.44 22.56 5.69
N LYS A 76 -14.90 23.81 5.85
CA LYS A 76 -14.19 24.99 5.38
C LYS A 76 -12.76 25.06 5.93
N LEU A 77 -12.56 24.65 7.18
CA LEU A 77 -11.23 24.64 7.77
C LEU A 77 -10.32 23.59 7.12
N VAL A 78 -10.79 22.34 6.97
CA VAL A 78 -9.96 21.25 6.43
C VAL A 78 -9.68 21.40 4.94
N GLU A 79 -10.56 22.04 4.17
CA GLU A 79 -10.31 22.41 2.77
C GLU A 79 -9.12 23.38 2.64
N ILE A 80 -8.92 24.24 3.65
CA ILE A 80 -7.83 25.22 3.69
C ILE A 80 -6.56 24.60 4.28
N GLN A 81 -6.72 23.84 5.38
CA GLN A 81 -5.68 23.20 6.17
C GLN A 81 -6.09 21.76 6.55
N PRO A 82 -5.80 20.77 5.69
CA PRO A 82 -6.23 19.38 5.91
C PRO A 82 -5.43 18.67 7.01
N GLU A 83 -4.44 19.32 7.63
CA GLU A 83 -3.68 18.76 8.77
C GLU A 83 -4.34 19.01 10.14
N MET A 84 -5.50 19.68 10.19
CA MET A 84 -6.17 19.96 11.46
C MET A 84 -6.92 18.74 11.99
N ILE A 85 -6.21 17.86 12.69
CA ILE A 85 -6.75 16.59 13.22
C ILE A 85 -8.01 16.78 14.09
N THR A 86 -8.07 17.83 14.90
CA THR A 86 -9.23 18.12 15.75
C THR A 86 -10.51 18.30 14.95
N CYS A 87 -10.43 18.91 13.76
CA CYS A 87 -11.59 19.07 12.89
C CYS A 87 -12.03 17.73 12.31
N TRP A 88 -11.09 16.88 11.87
CA TRP A 88 -11.42 15.52 11.42
C TRP A 88 -12.06 14.68 12.52
N ASN A 89 -11.56 14.75 13.75
CA ASN A 89 -12.13 14.03 14.89
C ASN A 89 -13.57 14.46 15.20
N LYS A 90 -13.87 15.76 15.09
CA LYS A 90 -15.25 16.27 15.23
C LYS A 90 -16.19 15.70 14.17
N ARG A 91 -15.71 15.62 12.92
CA ARG A 91 -16.48 15.00 11.83
C ARG A 91 -16.70 13.51 12.06
N LYS A 92 -15.68 12.76 12.50
CA LYS A 92 -15.81 11.34 12.87
C LYS A 92 -16.83 11.12 13.98
N ALA A 93 -16.79 11.94 15.04
CA ALA A 93 -17.76 11.87 16.12
C ALA A 93 -19.19 12.06 15.58
N ARG A 94 -19.38 13.03 14.67
CA ARG A 94 -20.68 13.29 14.06
C ARG A 94 -21.14 12.14 13.17
N PHE A 95 -20.26 11.58 12.33
CA PHE A 95 -20.57 10.38 11.56
C PHE A 95 -21.00 9.23 12.46
N CYS A 96 -20.28 8.97 13.57
CA CYS A 96 -20.68 7.95 14.55
C CYS A 96 -22.06 8.22 15.15
N LEU A 97 -22.42 9.46 15.45
CA LEU A 97 -23.76 9.78 15.97
C LEU A 97 -24.86 9.39 14.98
N TYR A 98 -24.62 9.59 13.68
CA TYR A 98 -25.56 9.16 12.63
C TYR A 98 -25.64 7.63 12.49
N VAL A 99 -24.56 6.92 12.81
CA VAL A 99 -24.50 5.44 12.74
C VAL A 99 -25.04 4.76 14.00
N VAL A 100 -24.84 5.34 15.19
CA VAL A 100 -25.05 4.65 16.47
C VAL A 100 -26.32 5.13 17.19
N VAL A 101 -26.64 6.42 17.11
CA VAL A 101 -27.57 7.05 18.08
C VAL A 101 -28.97 7.29 17.51
N ARG A 102 -29.14 7.43 16.19
CA ARG A 102 -30.47 7.61 15.58
C ARG A 102 -31.02 6.29 15.07
N GLN A 103 -31.32 5.39 16.01
CA GLN A 103 -32.11 4.19 15.75
C GLN A 103 -33.52 4.62 15.35
N GLN A 104 -33.77 4.66 14.05
CA GLN A 104 -35.15 4.62 13.56
C GLN A 104 -35.58 3.17 13.44
N LYS A 105 -36.90 2.95 13.50
CA LYS A 105 -37.50 1.63 13.25
C LYS A 105 -37.42 1.18 11.78
N ASN A 106 -36.91 2.01 10.87
CA ASN A 106 -36.84 1.74 9.43
C ASN A 106 -35.38 1.62 8.96
N GLU A 107 -34.99 0.41 8.53
CA GLU A 107 -33.65 0.10 8.04
C GLU A 107 -33.31 0.85 6.74
N GLU A 108 -34.26 1.03 5.82
CA GLU A 108 -34.02 1.71 4.54
C GLU A 108 -33.63 3.19 4.75
N GLU A 109 -34.31 3.89 5.66
CA GLU A 109 -34.00 5.28 6.02
C GLU A 109 -32.63 5.38 6.71
N GLU A 110 -32.23 4.37 7.48
CA GLU A 110 -30.90 4.30 8.09
C GLU A 110 -29.81 4.11 7.03
N GLU A 111 -29.99 3.16 6.12
CA GLU A 111 -29.07 2.92 5.01
C GLU A 111 -28.91 4.17 4.15
N GLU A 112 -30.02 4.83 3.79
CA GLU A 112 -29.98 6.03 2.97
C GLU A 112 -29.27 7.20 3.67
N ARG A 113 -29.48 7.38 4.98
CA ARG A 113 -28.69 8.35 5.77
C ARG A 113 -27.21 8.01 5.75
N LEU A 114 -26.85 6.74 5.94
CA LEU A 114 -25.46 6.30 5.95
C LEU A 114 -24.77 6.57 4.61
N LYS A 115 -25.44 6.29 3.49
CA LYS A 115 -24.94 6.61 2.15
C LYS A 115 -24.68 8.11 1.99
N ASN A 116 -25.65 8.93 2.40
CA ASN A 116 -25.57 10.38 2.27
C ASN A 116 -24.41 10.97 3.09
N VAL A 117 -24.29 10.58 4.35
CA VAL A 117 -23.19 11.02 5.21
C VAL A 117 -21.84 10.53 4.68
N ALA A 118 -21.74 9.27 4.24
CA ALA A 118 -20.50 8.78 3.66
C ALA A 118 -20.12 9.50 2.37
N LYS A 119 -21.08 9.79 1.49
CA LYS A 119 -20.86 10.58 0.26
C LYS A 119 -20.31 11.96 0.59
N GLU A 120 -20.88 12.63 1.59
CA GLU A 120 -20.41 13.95 2.04
C GLU A 120 -19.00 13.88 2.63
N GLU A 121 -18.72 12.93 3.53
CA GLU A 121 -17.40 12.82 4.17
C GLU A 121 -16.30 12.39 3.21
N LEU A 122 -16.61 11.51 2.25
CA LEU A 122 -15.70 11.18 1.16
C LEU A 122 -15.41 12.43 0.32
N HIS A 123 -16.41 13.25 0.00
CA HIS A 123 -16.20 14.51 -0.71
C HIS A 123 -15.29 15.48 0.06
N VAL A 124 -15.52 15.67 1.37
CA VAL A 124 -14.70 16.57 2.19
C VAL A 124 -13.25 16.09 2.28
N SER A 125 -13.03 14.78 2.46
CA SER A 125 -11.67 14.21 2.42
C SER A 125 -10.99 14.41 1.06
N GLU A 126 -11.73 14.26 -0.05
CA GLU A 126 -11.22 14.50 -1.39
C GLU A 126 -10.79 15.96 -1.59
N GLN A 127 -11.57 16.94 -1.12
CA GLN A 127 -11.17 18.35 -1.18
C GLN A 127 -9.90 18.61 -0.36
N GLY A 128 -9.79 17.98 0.82
CA GLY A 128 -8.56 18.00 1.61
C GLY A 128 -7.35 17.42 0.87
N LEU A 129 -7.53 16.33 0.13
CA LEU A 129 -6.49 15.69 -0.67
C LEU A 129 -6.12 16.49 -1.92
N ARG A 130 -7.09 17.13 -2.61
CA ARG A 130 -6.83 18.08 -3.69
C ARG A 130 -5.96 19.24 -3.21
N ARG A 131 -6.16 19.68 -1.96
CA ARG A 131 -5.36 20.72 -1.32
C ARG A 131 -3.96 20.25 -0.91
N ASN A 132 -3.87 19.06 -0.31
CA ASN A 132 -2.62 18.41 0.10
C ASN A 132 -2.74 16.88 -0.09
N PRO A 133 -2.22 16.32 -1.19
CA PRO A 133 -2.34 14.88 -1.48
C PRO A 133 -1.47 14.01 -0.55
N LYS A 134 -0.70 14.64 0.34
CA LYS A 134 0.14 14.00 1.37
C LYS A 134 -0.37 14.29 2.78
N SER A 135 -1.64 14.66 2.94
CA SER A 135 -2.24 14.84 4.26
C SER A 135 -2.56 13.48 4.89
N TYR A 136 -1.88 13.18 6.00
CA TYR A 136 -2.19 12.00 6.81
C TYR A 136 -3.64 12.01 7.28
N CYS A 137 -4.10 13.15 7.79
CA CYS A 137 -5.42 13.25 8.39
C CYS A 137 -6.54 13.04 7.36
N ALA A 138 -6.38 13.56 6.13
CA ALA A 138 -7.38 13.39 5.07
C ALA A 138 -7.44 11.93 4.58
N TRP A 139 -6.28 11.28 4.36
CA TRP A 139 -6.23 9.87 3.99
C TRP A 139 -6.80 8.96 5.08
N GLU A 140 -6.48 9.24 6.35
CA GLU A 140 -6.96 8.47 7.49
C GLU A 140 -8.46 8.64 7.70
N HIS A 141 -9.00 9.85 7.52
CA HIS A 141 -10.44 10.07 7.56
C HIS A 141 -11.16 9.30 6.45
N ARG A 142 -10.63 9.35 5.23
CA ARG A 142 -11.19 8.63 4.07
C ARG A 142 -11.19 7.12 4.28
N ARG A 143 -10.08 6.56 4.79
CA ARG A 143 -9.96 5.15 5.18
C ARG A 143 -11.00 4.78 6.22
N TRP A 144 -11.14 5.61 7.25
CA TRP A 144 -12.07 5.38 8.34
C TRP A 144 -13.53 5.35 7.88
N VAL A 145 -13.96 6.27 7.00
CA VAL A 145 -15.33 6.29 6.45
C VAL A 145 -15.64 4.98 5.72
N ILE A 146 -14.74 4.54 4.84
CA ILE A 146 -14.94 3.29 4.08
C ILE A 146 -14.93 2.07 5.00
N ALA A 147 -14.03 2.01 5.98
CA ALA A 147 -13.99 0.91 6.94
C ALA A 147 -15.33 0.81 7.72
N ARG A 148 -15.90 1.94 8.14
CA ARG A 148 -17.19 1.96 8.84
C ARG A 148 -18.36 1.50 7.96
N LEU A 149 -18.39 1.91 6.70
CA LEU A 149 -19.37 1.40 5.75
C LEU A 149 -19.26 -0.12 5.58
N TYR A 150 -18.03 -0.63 5.46
CA TYR A 150 -17.76 -2.06 5.32
C TYR A 150 -18.18 -2.85 6.58
N ASP A 151 -17.81 -2.38 7.77
CA ASP A 151 -18.19 -3.01 9.05
C ASP A 151 -19.72 -3.10 9.20
N ARG A 152 -20.45 -2.06 8.76
CA ARG A 152 -21.92 -2.06 8.81
C ARG A 152 -22.51 -3.12 7.89
N ILE A 153 -21.98 -3.24 6.67
CA ILE A 153 -22.43 -4.27 5.70
C ILE A 153 -22.19 -5.68 6.27
N LEU A 154 -21.02 -5.95 6.86
CA LEU A 154 -20.72 -7.24 7.48
C LEU A 154 -21.61 -7.55 8.69
N SER A 155 -21.89 -6.53 9.50
CA SER A 155 -22.74 -6.68 10.68
C SER A 155 -24.18 -7.04 10.29
N SER A 156 -24.73 -6.41 9.23
CA SER A 156 -26.05 -6.74 8.70
C SER A 156 -26.14 -8.17 8.18
N SER A 157 -25.08 -8.68 7.52
CA SER A 157 -25.01 -10.06 7.04
C SER A 157 -25.03 -11.12 8.14
N SER A 158 -24.52 -10.78 9.33
CA SER A 158 -24.37 -11.75 10.43
C SER A 158 -25.63 -11.89 11.29
N SER A 159 -26.57 -10.95 11.18
CA SER A 159 -27.82 -10.91 11.95
C SER A 159 -29.02 -11.59 11.29
N SER A 160 -28.95 -11.94 10.00
CA SER A 160 -30.05 -12.60 9.29
C SER A 160 -29.94 -14.13 9.31
N SER A 161 -30.52 -14.77 10.31
CA SER A 161 -30.75 -16.23 10.34
C SER A 161 -32.01 -16.67 9.57
N SER A 162 -32.53 -15.81 8.68
CA SER A 162 -33.71 -16.10 7.85
C SER A 162 -33.31 -16.55 6.46
N GLU A 163 -33.91 -17.64 5.96
CA GLU A 163 -33.72 -18.25 4.63
C GLU A 163 -34.00 -17.34 3.40
N ARG A 164 -34.21 -16.02 3.59
CA ARG A 164 -34.23 -15.06 2.49
C ARG A 164 -32.87 -14.36 2.45
N GLY A 165 -32.15 -14.61 1.37
CA GLY A 165 -30.81 -14.07 1.14
C GLY A 165 -30.74 -12.55 1.31
N ASN A 166 -29.56 -12.10 1.69
CA ASN A 166 -29.15 -10.73 1.95
C ASN A 166 -29.06 -9.86 0.66
N GLU A 167 -29.95 -10.10 -0.31
CA GLU A 167 -29.90 -9.52 -1.65
C GLU A 167 -30.50 -8.10 -1.73
N ASP A 168 -31.22 -7.64 -0.69
CA ASP A 168 -31.93 -6.36 -0.70
C ASP A 168 -31.19 -5.20 -0.02
N SER A 169 -30.01 -5.39 0.59
CA SER A 169 -29.29 -4.25 1.19
C SER A 169 -28.78 -3.30 0.10
N SER A 170 -29.30 -2.09 0.12
CA SER A 170 -28.96 -1.03 -0.82
C SER A 170 -27.54 -0.46 -0.58
N LEU A 171 -26.89 -0.84 0.53
CA LEU A 171 -25.51 -0.49 0.86
C LEU A 171 -24.48 -1.27 0.03
N LEU A 172 -24.81 -2.49 -0.40
CA LEU A 172 -23.88 -3.32 -1.17
C LEU A 172 -23.61 -2.71 -2.56
N PRO A 173 -24.61 -2.34 -3.38
CA PRO A 173 -24.38 -1.61 -4.63
C PRO A 173 -23.68 -0.25 -4.40
N PHE A 174 -24.06 0.47 -3.35
CA PHE A 174 -23.41 1.73 -3.02
C PHE A 174 -21.92 1.58 -2.71
N MET A 175 -21.52 0.53 -1.98
CA MET A 175 -20.11 0.27 -1.70
C MET A 175 -19.34 -0.06 -2.98
N LYS A 176 -19.93 -0.81 -3.92
CA LYS A 176 -19.31 -1.05 -5.24
C LYS A 176 -19.02 0.27 -5.96
N ASP A 177 -19.99 1.18 -6.00
CA ASP A 177 -19.81 2.51 -6.60
C ASP A 177 -18.76 3.36 -5.88
N VAL A 178 -18.65 3.24 -4.55
CA VAL A 178 -17.57 3.87 -3.79
C VAL A 178 -16.22 3.31 -4.22
N VAL A 179 -16.03 2.00 -4.22
CA VAL A 179 -14.75 1.36 -4.59
C VAL A 179 -14.32 1.71 -6.02
N LEU A 180 -15.24 1.74 -6.99
CA LEU A 180 -14.93 2.14 -8.36
C LEU A 180 -14.40 3.59 -8.43
N ARG A 181 -15.08 4.52 -7.75
CA ARG A 181 -14.62 5.91 -7.65
C ARG A 181 -13.27 6.04 -6.94
N GLU A 182 -13.02 5.23 -5.91
CA GLU A 182 -11.72 5.20 -5.24
C GLU A 182 -10.60 4.74 -6.19
N ARG A 183 -10.85 3.72 -7.04
CA ARG A 183 -9.89 3.27 -8.05
C ARG A 183 -9.57 4.37 -9.05
N GLU A 184 -10.58 5.07 -9.56
CA GLU A 184 -10.39 6.19 -10.50
C GLU A 184 -9.61 7.36 -9.87
N MET A 185 -9.94 7.72 -8.64
CA MET A 185 -9.21 8.75 -7.89
C MET A 185 -7.75 8.35 -7.68
N LEU A 186 -7.50 7.08 -7.31
CA LEU A 186 -6.16 6.54 -7.13
C LEU A 186 -5.36 6.55 -8.44
N GLU A 187 -5.97 6.19 -9.57
CA GLU A 187 -5.29 6.31 -10.87
C GLU A 187 -4.88 7.75 -11.15
N THR A 188 -5.80 8.70 -10.93
CA THR A 188 -5.51 10.13 -11.15
C THR A 188 -4.35 10.60 -10.27
N LEU A 189 -4.35 10.24 -8.98
CA LEU A 189 -3.32 10.66 -8.03
C LEU A 189 -1.97 10.00 -8.31
N LEU A 190 -1.95 8.70 -8.65
CA LEU A 190 -0.73 7.96 -8.95
C LEU A 190 -0.17 8.29 -10.34
N ASN A 191 -0.97 8.78 -11.28
CA ASN A 191 -0.46 9.34 -12.52
C ASN A 191 0.16 10.74 -12.31
N ALA A 192 -0.29 11.49 -11.29
CA ALA A 192 0.25 12.80 -10.95
C ALA A 192 1.51 12.74 -10.05
N ASP A 193 1.55 11.83 -9.08
CA ASP A 193 2.71 11.52 -8.22
C ASP A 193 2.75 10.02 -7.97
N ASP A 194 3.49 9.32 -8.83
CA ASP A 194 3.60 7.87 -8.85
C ASP A 194 4.39 7.30 -7.66
N ARG A 195 5.01 8.18 -6.87
CA ARG A 195 5.69 7.87 -5.60
C ARG A 195 4.92 8.34 -4.37
N ASN A 196 3.65 8.73 -4.53
CA ASN A 196 2.80 9.06 -3.40
C ASN A 196 2.49 7.81 -2.56
N PHE A 197 3.29 7.55 -1.54
CA PHE A 197 3.13 6.37 -0.69
C PHE A 197 1.78 6.33 0.04
N HIS A 198 1.13 7.48 0.29
CA HIS A 198 -0.21 7.47 0.89
C HIS A 198 -1.24 6.89 -0.07
N ALA A 199 -1.19 7.27 -1.35
CA ALA A 199 -2.07 6.73 -2.37
C ALA A 199 -1.83 5.23 -2.56
N TRP A 200 -0.58 4.78 -2.62
CA TRP A 200 -0.25 3.35 -2.66
C TRP A 200 -0.74 2.58 -1.42
N ASN A 201 -0.53 3.13 -0.21
CA ASN A 201 -1.03 2.54 1.03
C ASN A 201 -2.56 2.50 1.09
N TYR A 202 -3.23 3.48 0.49
CA TYR A 202 -4.68 3.53 0.41
C TYR A 202 -5.22 2.58 -0.66
N ARG A 203 -4.54 2.42 -1.79
CA ARG A 203 -4.84 1.38 -2.79
C ARG A 203 -4.81 -0.01 -2.18
N ARG A 204 -3.77 -0.33 -1.40
CA ARG A 204 -3.72 -1.59 -0.64
C ARG A 204 -4.77 -1.70 0.47
N PHE A 205 -5.41 -0.61 0.88
CA PHE A 205 -6.56 -0.71 1.76
C PHE A 205 -7.84 -1.00 0.95
N VAL A 206 -8.13 -0.18 -0.06
CA VAL A 206 -9.40 -0.30 -0.81
C VAL A 206 -9.39 -1.48 -1.77
N VAL A 207 -8.37 -1.59 -2.62
CA VAL A 207 -8.33 -2.61 -3.67
C VAL A 207 -7.99 -3.98 -3.11
N ASP A 208 -7.02 -4.06 -2.19
CA ASP A 208 -6.69 -5.36 -1.60
C ASP A 208 -7.77 -5.84 -0.64
N LYS A 209 -8.28 -5.02 0.28
CA LYS A 209 -9.19 -5.55 1.33
C LYS A 209 -10.65 -5.51 0.96
N ILE A 210 -11.07 -4.58 0.11
CA ILE A 210 -12.49 -4.34 -0.13
C ILE A 210 -12.91 -4.93 -1.48
N THR A 211 -12.12 -4.79 -2.54
CA THR A 211 -12.46 -5.41 -3.85
C THR A 211 -12.61 -6.94 -3.75
N ARG A 212 -11.83 -7.61 -2.90
CA ARG A 212 -11.97 -9.05 -2.57
C ARG A 212 -13.41 -9.46 -2.26
N TYR A 213 -14.16 -8.61 -1.58
CA TYR A 213 -15.52 -8.90 -1.13
C TYR A 213 -16.59 -8.66 -2.21
N TYR A 214 -16.36 -7.76 -3.17
CA TYR A 214 -17.44 -7.25 -4.04
C TYR A 214 -17.34 -7.61 -5.53
N PHE A 215 -16.13 -7.73 -6.09
CA PHE A 215 -15.95 -7.80 -7.54
C PHE A 215 -15.57 -9.18 -8.06
N ASN A 216 -15.18 -10.12 -7.19
CA ASN A 216 -14.76 -11.46 -7.64
C ASN A 216 -15.93 -12.41 -7.96
N GLY A 217 -17.18 -11.95 -7.79
CA GLY A 217 -18.41 -12.68 -8.12
C GLY A 217 -19.21 -12.11 -9.30
N GLU A 218 -18.62 -11.32 -10.20
CA GLU A 218 -19.34 -10.83 -11.41
C GLU A 218 -19.05 -11.62 -12.69
N HIS A 219 -18.00 -12.46 -12.72
CA HIS A 219 -17.65 -13.20 -13.93
C HIS A 219 -18.23 -14.62 -14.03
N ASP A 220 -18.92 -15.12 -12.99
CA ASP A 220 -19.45 -16.49 -12.98
C ASP A 220 -20.74 -16.67 -12.16
N ARG A 221 -21.64 -15.68 -12.16
CA ARG A 221 -22.97 -15.80 -11.51
C ARG A 221 -23.92 -16.80 -12.21
N MET A 222 -23.43 -17.55 -13.19
CA MET A 222 -24.20 -18.64 -13.79
C MET A 222 -24.03 -19.96 -13.04
N ASN A 223 -23.08 -20.07 -12.10
CA ASN A 223 -22.93 -21.24 -11.24
C ASN A 223 -22.83 -20.82 -9.77
N GLU A 224 -23.84 -21.19 -8.98
CA GLU A 224 -23.96 -20.96 -7.53
C GLU A 224 -22.96 -21.81 -6.70
N GLU A 225 -21.67 -21.81 -7.04
CA GLU A 225 -20.65 -22.34 -6.14
C GLU A 225 -19.92 -21.18 -5.45
N GLU A 226 -19.95 -21.21 -4.12
CA GLU A 226 -19.19 -20.32 -3.25
C GLU A 226 -17.70 -20.41 -3.63
N VAL A 227 -17.19 -19.38 -4.33
CA VAL A 227 -15.78 -19.34 -4.72
C VAL A 227 -14.95 -19.20 -3.45
N ALA A 228 -14.14 -20.21 -3.17
CA ALA A 228 -13.32 -20.26 -1.96
C ALA A 228 -12.42 -19.00 -1.83
N ASP A 229 -12.23 -18.54 -0.59
CA ASP A 229 -11.51 -17.31 -0.25
C ASP A 229 -10.08 -17.25 -0.85
N ASP A 230 -9.43 -18.39 -0.99
CA ASP A 230 -8.09 -18.53 -1.57
C ASP A 230 -8.07 -18.20 -3.08
N VAL A 231 -9.10 -18.62 -3.83
CA VAL A 231 -9.26 -18.28 -5.24
C VAL A 231 -9.45 -16.77 -5.43
N ILE A 232 -10.25 -16.15 -4.55
CA ILE A 232 -10.49 -14.71 -4.54
C ILE A 232 -9.20 -13.94 -4.22
N GLU A 233 -8.42 -14.42 -3.26
CA GLU A 233 -7.15 -13.83 -2.92
C GLU A 233 -6.15 -13.89 -4.07
N ASN A 234 -6.04 -15.05 -4.73
CA ASN A 234 -5.14 -15.26 -5.86
C ASN A 234 -5.46 -14.35 -7.05
N ARG A 235 -6.75 -14.21 -7.42
CA ARG A 235 -7.16 -13.29 -8.51
C ARG A 235 -6.79 -11.84 -8.21
N THR A 236 -7.12 -11.37 -7.00
CA THR A 236 -6.79 -10.00 -6.57
C THR A 236 -5.28 -9.75 -6.61
N ARG A 237 -4.50 -10.74 -6.19
CA ARG A 237 -3.03 -10.69 -6.22
C ARG A 237 -2.50 -10.55 -7.66
N GLU A 238 -3.03 -11.34 -8.60
CA GLU A 238 -2.64 -11.29 -10.01
C GLU A 238 -2.97 -9.94 -10.66
N GLU A 239 -4.16 -9.39 -10.41
CA GLU A 239 -4.56 -8.07 -10.90
C GLU A 239 -3.64 -6.94 -10.39
N GLU A 240 -3.35 -6.94 -9.08
CA GLU A 240 -2.49 -5.91 -8.48
C GLU A 240 -1.02 -6.08 -8.86
N ALA A 241 -0.56 -7.31 -9.10
CA ALA A 241 0.75 -7.57 -9.69
C ALA A 241 0.82 -7.04 -11.14
N LYS A 242 -0.22 -7.24 -11.95
CA LYS A 242 -0.32 -6.66 -13.30
C LYS A 242 -0.29 -5.13 -13.25
N TYR A 243 -1.06 -4.54 -12.35
CA TYR A 243 -1.06 -3.09 -12.14
C TYR A 243 0.33 -2.53 -11.79
N ALA A 244 1.03 -3.18 -10.86
CA ALA A 244 2.40 -2.79 -10.52
C ALA A 244 3.34 -2.87 -11.73
N ARG A 245 3.23 -3.93 -12.54
CA ARG A 245 4.02 -4.09 -13.78
C ARG A 245 3.77 -2.95 -14.76
N GLU A 246 2.52 -2.54 -14.95
CA GLU A 246 2.16 -1.42 -15.82
C GLU A 246 2.70 -0.07 -15.31
N LYS A 247 2.80 0.11 -14.00
CA LYS A 247 3.42 1.33 -13.42
C LYS A 247 4.94 1.30 -13.54
N ILE A 248 5.57 0.13 -13.35
CA ILE A 248 7.01 -0.07 -13.55
C ILE A 248 7.39 0.17 -15.01
N SER A 249 6.64 -0.36 -15.98
CA SER A 249 6.95 -0.20 -17.40
C SER A 249 6.85 1.25 -17.87
N LYS A 250 6.04 2.07 -17.20
CA LYS A 250 5.96 3.52 -17.44
C LYS A 250 7.09 4.30 -16.78
N ASN A 251 7.59 3.84 -15.64
CA ASN A 251 8.67 4.49 -14.88
C ASN A 251 9.42 3.46 -14.02
N PHE A 252 10.60 3.02 -14.47
CA PHE A 252 11.43 2.06 -13.74
C PHE A 252 11.90 2.59 -12.38
N SER A 253 12.04 3.91 -12.24
CA SER A 253 12.39 4.58 -10.99
C SER A 253 11.25 4.61 -9.96
N ASN A 254 10.08 4.04 -10.27
CA ASN A 254 8.95 3.97 -9.35
C ASN A 254 9.14 2.87 -8.30
N TYR A 255 9.92 3.17 -7.26
CA TYR A 255 10.13 2.28 -6.11
C TYR A 255 8.82 1.84 -5.44
N SER A 256 7.78 2.67 -5.44
CA SER A 256 6.49 2.33 -4.83
C SER A 256 5.79 1.20 -5.58
N ALA A 257 5.90 1.15 -6.91
CA ALA A 257 5.37 0.06 -7.72
C ALA A 257 6.15 -1.24 -7.51
N TRP A 258 7.50 -1.18 -7.44
CA TRP A 258 8.33 -2.34 -7.08
C TRP A 258 7.97 -2.90 -5.69
N HIS A 259 7.80 -2.02 -4.70
CA HIS A 259 7.36 -2.43 -3.38
C HIS A 259 5.95 -3.03 -3.39
N HIS A 260 5.00 -2.42 -4.11
CA HIS A 260 3.66 -2.97 -4.27
C HIS A 260 3.70 -4.37 -4.87
N ARG A 261 4.54 -4.58 -5.88
CA ARG A 261 4.78 -5.89 -6.48
C ARG A 261 5.33 -6.92 -5.47
N SER A 262 6.24 -6.51 -4.58
CA SER A 262 6.75 -7.40 -3.51
C SER A 262 5.69 -7.82 -2.49
N VAL A 263 4.67 -6.99 -2.26
CA VAL A 263 3.56 -7.30 -1.34
C VAL A 263 2.60 -8.31 -1.95
N HIS A 264 2.39 -8.24 -3.27
CA HIS A 264 1.53 -9.16 -4.04
C HIS A 264 2.34 -10.27 -4.72
N PHE A 265 3.55 -10.54 -4.25
CA PHE A 265 4.34 -11.64 -4.74
C PHE A 265 3.72 -12.97 -4.30
N GLU A 266 3.87 -13.99 -5.14
CA GLU A 266 3.36 -15.33 -4.85
C GLU A 266 4.00 -15.87 -3.57
N GLN A 267 3.18 -16.43 -2.67
CA GLN A 267 3.70 -17.07 -1.47
C GLN A 267 4.31 -18.42 -1.83
N LEU A 268 5.26 -18.87 -1.03
CA LEU A 268 5.79 -20.22 -1.15
C LEU A 268 4.61 -21.19 -1.01
N ASP A 269 4.43 -22.07 -1.98
CA ASP A 269 3.51 -23.20 -1.82
C ASP A 269 3.97 -23.96 -0.57
N ASP A 270 3.16 -23.94 0.49
CA ASP A 270 3.26 -25.00 1.49
C ASP A 270 2.94 -26.29 0.72
N ASP A 271 3.85 -27.27 0.74
CA ASP A 271 3.76 -28.57 0.05
C ASP A 271 2.45 -29.37 0.38
N LYS A 272 1.53 -28.80 1.16
CA LYS A 272 0.22 -29.34 1.53
C LYS A 272 -0.82 -29.30 0.40
N ASN A 273 -0.73 -28.36 -0.55
CA ASN A 273 -1.77 -28.20 -1.60
C ASN A 273 -1.51 -28.96 -2.91
N GLN A 274 -0.39 -29.68 -3.05
CA GLN A 274 -0.19 -30.57 -4.21
C GLN A 274 -0.87 -31.95 -4.08
N ALA A 275 -1.60 -32.21 -2.97
CA ALA A 275 -2.27 -33.49 -2.76
C ALA A 275 -3.61 -33.64 -3.53
N SER A 276 -4.16 -32.59 -4.14
CA SER A 276 -5.53 -32.62 -4.70
C SER A 276 -5.64 -32.50 -6.22
N VAL A 277 -4.54 -32.63 -6.99
CA VAL A 277 -4.62 -32.78 -8.46
C VAL A 277 -3.96 -34.09 -8.87
N THR A 278 -4.76 -35.14 -8.80
CA THR A 278 -4.78 -36.36 -9.64
C THR A 278 -3.54 -36.70 -10.46
N THR A 279 -2.93 -37.83 -10.08
CA THR A 279 -2.44 -38.93 -10.94
C THR A 279 -1.62 -38.60 -12.19
N GLU A 280 -0.37 -39.07 -12.08
CA GLU A 280 0.39 -39.81 -13.10
C GLU A 280 1.13 -39.02 -14.19
N THR A 281 2.44 -39.27 -14.20
CA THR A 281 3.39 -39.05 -15.31
C THR A 281 3.70 -37.59 -15.64
N SER A 282 4.58 -36.98 -14.84
CA SER A 282 5.33 -35.80 -15.29
C SER A 282 6.79 -35.97 -14.89
N SER A 283 7.63 -36.12 -15.90
CA SER A 283 9.09 -36.12 -15.81
C SER A 283 9.59 -35.00 -14.88
N SER A 284 10.60 -35.29 -14.06
CA SER A 284 11.20 -34.44 -13.02
C SER A 284 11.93 -33.18 -13.52
N SER A 285 11.51 -32.59 -14.64
CA SER A 285 12.24 -31.52 -15.36
C SER A 285 11.50 -30.18 -15.46
N SER A 286 10.19 -30.14 -15.17
CA SER A 286 9.43 -28.89 -15.23
C SER A 286 9.64 -28.05 -13.98
N PRO A 287 9.88 -26.72 -14.10
CA PRO A 287 10.02 -25.84 -12.95
C PRO A 287 8.71 -25.81 -12.16
N THR A 288 8.80 -25.70 -10.83
CA THR A 288 7.62 -25.48 -10.00
C THR A 288 6.98 -24.13 -10.35
N ARG A 289 5.69 -23.95 -10.01
CA ARG A 289 4.99 -22.67 -10.23
C ARG A 289 5.77 -21.50 -9.63
N PHE A 290 6.22 -21.65 -8.39
CA PHE A 290 7.04 -20.64 -7.70
C PHE A 290 8.39 -20.35 -8.43
N GLN A 291 9.07 -21.37 -8.96
CA GLN A 291 10.29 -21.18 -9.76
C GLN A 291 9.99 -20.40 -11.05
N ALA A 292 8.89 -20.72 -11.74
CA ALA A 292 8.47 -19.99 -12.93
C ALA A 292 8.16 -18.52 -12.63
N VAL A 293 7.54 -18.22 -11.49
CA VAL A 293 7.29 -16.84 -11.04
C VAL A 293 8.59 -16.13 -10.68
N LEU A 294 9.51 -16.75 -9.95
CA LEU A 294 10.83 -16.17 -9.67
C LEU A 294 11.60 -15.86 -10.95
N ASP A 295 11.64 -16.79 -11.91
CA ASP A 295 12.32 -16.59 -13.18
C ASP A 295 11.73 -15.40 -13.96
N ALA A 296 10.40 -15.27 -13.97
CA ALA A 296 9.73 -14.13 -14.59
C ALA A 296 10.02 -12.80 -13.88
N GLU A 297 10.17 -12.80 -12.54
CA GLU A 297 10.56 -11.61 -11.79
C GLU A 297 12.02 -11.20 -12.03
N PHE A 298 12.95 -12.16 -12.09
CA PHE A 298 14.34 -11.90 -12.45
C PHE A 298 14.45 -11.32 -13.87
N GLU A 299 13.67 -11.85 -14.81
CA GLU A 299 13.59 -11.31 -16.16
C GLU A 299 13.06 -9.86 -16.16
N LEU A 300 11.96 -9.59 -15.46
CA LEU A 300 11.38 -8.24 -15.36
C LEU A 300 12.37 -7.22 -14.78
N VAL A 301 13.04 -7.57 -13.68
CA VAL A 301 13.98 -6.64 -13.03
C VAL A 301 15.23 -6.44 -13.88
N SER A 302 15.64 -7.45 -14.65
CA SER A 302 16.76 -7.33 -15.58
C SER A 302 16.49 -6.30 -16.66
N GLN A 303 15.33 -6.37 -17.31
CA GLN A 303 14.92 -5.39 -18.33
C GLN A 303 14.99 -3.95 -17.80
N ALA A 304 14.61 -3.74 -16.53
CA ALA A 304 14.66 -2.44 -15.90
C ALA A 304 16.10 -1.93 -15.72
N PHE A 305 16.99 -2.73 -15.11
CA PHE A 305 18.37 -2.27 -14.86
C PHE A 305 19.28 -2.31 -16.10
N PHE A 306 18.92 -3.05 -17.15
CA PHE A 306 19.56 -2.93 -18.48
C PHE A 306 19.18 -1.61 -19.17
N THR A 307 17.99 -1.08 -18.87
CA THR A 307 17.52 0.20 -19.44
C THR A 307 18.04 1.39 -18.63
N GLU A 308 17.97 1.33 -17.29
CA GLU A 308 18.41 2.39 -16.38
C GLU A 308 19.34 1.83 -15.29
N PRO A 309 20.62 1.55 -15.60
CA PRO A 309 21.56 0.90 -14.69
C PRO A 309 21.87 1.72 -13.42
N GLU A 310 21.71 3.05 -13.47
CA GLU A 310 21.88 3.93 -12.31
C GLU A 310 20.65 3.97 -11.38
N ASP A 311 19.47 3.55 -11.85
CA ASP A 311 18.26 3.53 -11.01
C ASP A 311 18.34 2.43 -9.96
N GLN A 312 18.32 2.85 -8.69
CA GLN A 312 18.47 1.93 -7.57
C GLN A 312 17.27 0.99 -7.36
N SER A 313 16.09 1.30 -7.90
CA SER A 313 14.84 0.63 -7.53
C SER A 313 14.84 -0.82 -8.01
N ALA A 314 15.23 -1.05 -9.26
CA ALA A 314 15.39 -2.39 -9.81
C ALA A 314 16.44 -3.20 -9.03
N TRP A 315 17.60 -2.61 -8.70
CA TRP A 315 18.64 -3.29 -7.94
C TRP A 315 18.21 -3.69 -6.52
N MET A 316 17.40 -2.86 -5.87
CA MET A 316 16.84 -3.17 -4.55
C MET A 316 15.80 -4.29 -4.64
N TYR A 317 14.96 -4.30 -5.69
CA TYR A 317 14.01 -5.38 -5.93
C TYR A 317 14.72 -6.69 -6.26
N HIS A 318 15.75 -6.66 -7.11
CA HIS A 318 16.61 -7.82 -7.39
C HIS A 318 17.24 -8.38 -6.11
N ARG A 319 17.79 -7.51 -5.25
CA ARG A 319 18.32 -7.96 -3.94
C ARG A 319 17.26 -8.65 -3.09
N TRP A 320 16.02 -8.16 -3.12
CA TRP A 320 14.91 -8.80 -2.43
C TRP A 320 14.54 -10.16 -3.07
N LEU A 321 14.53 -10.29 -4.39
CA LEU A 321 14.31 -11.58 -5.07
C LEU A 321 15.35 -12.63 -4.67
N LEU A 322 16.64 -12.26 -4.56
CA LEU A 322 17.67 -13.16 -4.05
C LEU A 322 17.35 -13.69 -2.64
N SER A 323 16.68 -12.90 -1.79
CA SER A 323 16.24 -13.36 -0.46
C SER A 323 15.04 -14.31 -0.52
N GLN A 324 14.15 -14.14 -1.50
CA GLN A 324 13.03 -15.07 -1.72
C GLN A 324 13.55 -16.42 -2.23
N LEU A 325 14.54 -16.40 -3.11
CA LEU A 325 15.24 -17.59 -3.58
C LEU A 325 15.97 -18.32 -2.44
N ASP A 326 16.63 -17.58 -1.54
CA ASP A 326 17.28 -18.15 -0.35
C ASP A 326 16.27 -18.82 0.60
N ALA A 327 15.13 -18.16 0.84
CA ALA A 327 14.04 -18.71 1.65
C ALA A 327 13.41 -19.96 1.02
N TYR A 328 13.18 -19.95 -0.30
CA TYR A 328 12.67 -21.11 -1.05
C TYR A 328 13.61 -22.31 -0.94
N SER A 329 14.91 -22.10 -1.09
CA SER A 329 15.92 -23.17 -0.98
C SER A 329 16.05 -23.71 0.44
N SER A 330 15.78 -22.87 1.46
CA SER A 330 15.89 -23.23 2.87
C SER A 330 14.63 -23.91 3.41
N SER A 331 13.48 -23.81 2.74
CA SER A 331 12.21 -24.36 3.23
C SER A 331 12.16 -25.89 3.24
N SER A 332 13.00 -26.55 2.45
CA SER A 332 13.20 -27.99 2.44
C SER A 332 14.61 -28.28 1.95
N SER A 333 15.34 -29.16 2.66
CA SER A 333 16.70 -29.58 2.31
C SER A 333 16.71 -30.51 1.09
N SER A 334 16.25 -29.99 -0.05
CA SER A 334 16.19 -30.68 -1.33
C SER A 334 17.37 -30.24 -2.20
N SER A 335 18.17 -31.21 -2.64
CA SER A 335 19.29 -30.97 -3.57
C SER A 335 18.85 -30.27 -4.85
N SER A 336 17.63 -30.51 -5.31
CA SER A 336 17.05 -29.85 -6.48
C SER A 336 16.84 -28.34 -6.28
N LYS A 337 16.36 -27.91 -5.10
CA LYS A 337 16.17 -26.49 -4.79
C LYS A 337 17.51 -25.75 -4.68
N ASN A 338 18.50 -26.37 -4.05
CA ASN A 338 19.87 -25.83 -3.98
C ASN A 338 20.52 -25.72 -5.37
N ALA A 339 20.34 -26.73 -6.23
CA ALA A 339 20.81 -26.68 -7.61
C ALA A 339 20.17 -25.52 -8.39
N TYR A 340 18.85 -25.34 -8.28
CA TYR A 340 18.13 -24.21 -8.88
C TYR A 340 18.63 -22.85 -8.37
N LYS A 341 18.91 -22.73 -7.07
CA LYS A 341 19.49 -21.52 -6.47
C LYS A 341 20.87 -21.19 -7.05
N ILE A 342 21.78 -22.16 -7.11
CA ILE A 342 23.12 -21.98 -7.68
C ILE A 342 23.03 -21.62 -9.17
N GLN A 343 22.19 -22.32 -9.93
CA GLN A 343 21.96 -22.01 -11.35
C GLN A 343 21.43 -20.59 -11.55
N THR A 344 20.49 -20.16 -10.71
CA THR A 344 19.93 -18.81 -10.78
C THR A 344 20.97 -17.74 -10.45
N PHE A 345 21.79 -17.94 -9.41
CA PHE A 345 22.90 -17.03 -9.10
C PHE A 345 23.90 -16.93 -10.24
N GLN A 346 24.23 -18.04 -10.91
CA GLN A 346 25.13 -18.03 -12.06
C GLN A 346 24.51 -17.28 -13.24
N ARG A 347 23.25 -17.57 -13.59
CA ARG A 347 22.52 -16.89 -14.66
C ARG A 347 22.47 -15.36 -14.45
N GLU A 348 22.13 -14.91 -13.25
CA GLU A 348 22.08 -13.48 -12.94
C GLU A 348 23.48 -12.86 -12.90
N LEU A 349 24.50 -13.60 -12.47
CA LEU A 349 25.88 -13.12 -12.49
C LEU A 349 26.36 -12.87 -13.92
N ASP A 350 26.10 -13.80 -14.83
CA ASP A 350 26.48 -13.67 -16.23
C ASP A 350 25.81 -12.45 -16.86
N ARG A 351 24.49 -12.31 -16.69
CA ARG A 351 23.71 -11.15 -17.17
C ARG A 351 24.24 -9.82 -16.63
N ILE A 352 24.46 -9.71 -15.32
CA ILE A 352 24.83 -8.43 -14.68
C ILE A 352 26.31 -8.10 -14.95
N THR A 353 27.14 -9.10 -15.24
CA THR A 353 28.53 -8.86 -15.67
C THR A 353 28.57 -8.08 -16.97
N GLU A 354 27.71 -8.42 -17.95
CA GLU A 354 27.58 -7.65 -19.19
C GLU A 354 27.23 -6.18 -18.90
N VAL A 355 26.27 -5.92 -18.01
CA VAL A 355 25.92 -4.55 -17.58
C VAL A 355 27.12 -3.86 -16.93
N SER A 356 27.85 -4.56 -16.06
CA SER A 356 29.02 -3.99 -15.38
C SER A 356 30.18 -3.67 -16.31
N GLU A 357 30.28 -4.35 -17.45
CA GLU A 357 31.29 -4.09 -18.49
C GLU A 357 30.89 -2.92 -19.37
N MET A 358 29.61 -2.82 -19.73
CA MET A 358 29.06 -1.68 -20.47
C MET A 358 29.05 -0.39 -19.66
N GLU A 359 28.79 -0.47 -18.35
CA GLU A 359 28.61 0.67 -17.45
C GLU A 359 29.64 0.65 -16.29
N PRO A 360 30.94 0.82 -16.59
CA PRO A 360 32.01 0.60 -15.61
C PRO A 360 32.03 1.61 -14.46
N THR A 361 31.37 2.77 -14.65
CA THR A 361 31.21 3.83 -13.64
C THR A 361 29.97 3.64 -12.77
N CYS A 362 29.01 2.81 -13.20
CA CYS A 362 27.84 2.52 -12.39
C CYS A 362 28.20 1.51 -11.30
N LYS A 363 27.98 1.89 -10.04
CA LYS A 363 28.32 1.05 -8.89
C LYS A 363 27.43 -0.18 -8.73
N TRP A 364 26.18 -0.12 -9.23
CA TRP A 364 25.17 -1.11 -8.90
C TRP A 364 25.46 -2.49 -9.50
N PRO A 365 25.77 -2.61 -10.82
CA PRO A 365 26.20 -3.88 -11.39
C PRO A 365 27.41 -4.46 -10.65
N ALA A 366 28.44 -3.65 -10.41
CA ALA A 366 29.65 -4.09 -9.69
C ALA A 366 29.34 -4.60 -8.27
N LEU A 367 28.45 -3.93 -7.53
CA LEU A 367 28.00 -4.35 -6.21
C LEU A 367 27.20 -5.66 -6.26
N VAL A 368 26.34 -5.85 -7.26
CA VAL A 368 25.55 -7.07 -7.37
C VAL A 368 26.42 -8.25 -7.83
N CYS A 369 27.32 -8.07 -8.78
CA CYS A 369 28.33 -9.08 -9.14
C CYS A 369 29.16 -9.49 -7.91
N ALA A 370 29.65 -8.53 -7.12
CA ALA A 370 30.42 -8.82 -5.90
C ALA A 370 29.63 -9.68 -4.90
N ARG A 371 28.32 -9.40 -4.74
CA ARG A 371 27.42 -10.18 -3.90
C ARG A 371 27.16 -11.57 -4.46
N LEU A 372 26.89 -11.70 -5.76
CA LEU A 372 26.61 -12.98 -6.41
C LEU A 372 27.82 -13.91 -6.36
N HIS A 373 29.03 -13.41 -6.65
CA HIS A 373 30.26 -14.17 -6.46
C HIS A 373 30.42 -14.66 -5.01
N LYS A 374 30.18 -13.79 -4.02
CA LYS A 374 30.23 -14.16 -2.59
C LYS A 374 29.19 -15.23 -2.24
N LEU A 375 27.96 -15.11 -2.76
CA LEU A 375 26.88 -16.06 -2.53
C LEU A 375 27.20 -17.42 -3.19
N LEU A 376 27.65 -17.44 -4.44
CA LEU A 376 28.06 -18.67 -5.14
C LEU A 376 29.16 -19.41 -4.38
N ALA A 377 30.21 -18.70 -3.94
CA ALA A 377 31.27 -19.29 -3.14
C ALA A 377 30.77 -19.86 -1.80
N LYS A 378 29.77 -19.22 -1.18
CA LYS A 378 29.16 -19.70 0.07
C LYS A 378 28.33 -20.96 -0.18
N GLU A 379 27.44 -20.95 -1.16
CA GLU A 379 26.55 -22.10 -1.42
C GLU A 379 27.34 -23.32 -1.90
N MET A 380 28.36 -23.15 -2.75
CA MET A 380 29.21 -24.25 -3.21
C MET A 380 30.09 -24.85 -2.11
N LYS A 381 30.38 -24.10 -1.03
CA LYS A 381 31.09 -24.63 0.16
C LYS A 381 30.18 -25.50 1.04
N LEU A 382 28.87 -25.32 0.94
CA LEU A 382 27.87 -26.10 1.68
C LEU A 382 27.44 -27.34 0.90
N ASP A 383 27.87 -27.49 -0.34
CA ASP A 383 27.65 -28.67 -1.18
C ASP A 383 28.62 -29.79 -0.77
N ASP A 384 28.16 -31.03 -0.76
CA ASP A 384 28.96 -32.20 -0.35
C ASP A 384 30.17 -32.44 -1.27
N ASP A 385 30.13 -31.89 -2.50
CA ASP A 385 31.18 -32.00 -3.52
C ASP A 385 32.18 -30.82 -3.51
N PHE A 386 32.30 -30.07 -2.39
CA PHE A 386 33.11 -28.86 -2.33
C PHE A 386 34.59 -29.08 -2.70
N GLU A 387 35.17 -30.24 -2.36
CA GLU A 387 36.57 -30.57 -2.67
C GLU A 387 36.82 -30.57 -4.18
N ARG A 388 35.86 -31.08 -4.97
CA ARG A 388 35.96 -31.07 -6.44
C ARG A 388 35.75 -29.69 -7.04
N ARG A 389 35.16 -28.75 -6.30
CA ARG A 389 34.87 -27.38 -6.72
C ARG A 389 35.77 -26.34 -6.06
N ALA A 390 36.82 -26.75 -5.34
CA ALA A 390 37.68 -25.86 -4.57
C ALA A 390 38.24 -24.70 -5.42
N ASP A 391 38.71 -24.98 -6.64
CA ASP A 391 39.24 -23.98 -7.56
C ASP A 391 38.16 -22.96 -8.00
N VAL A 392 36.94 -23.44 -8.25
CA VAL A 392 35.80 -22.60 -8.64
C VAL A 392 35.38 -21.70 -7.47
N ILE A 393 35.29 -22.26 -6.26
CA ILE A 393 34.99 -21.54 -5.02
C ILE A 393 36.03 -20.44 -4.78
N LEU A 394 37.32 -20.77 -4.96
CA LEU A 394 38.41 -19.81 -4.82
C LEU A 394 38.31 -18.69 -5.86
N LYS A 395 38.01 -19.02 -7.12
CA LYS A 395 37.81 -18.03 -8.19
C LYS A 395 36.68 -17.05 -7.87
N HIS A 396 35.53 -17.54 -7.41
CA HIS A 396 34.44 -16.64 -6.98
C HIS A 396 34.84 -15.80 -5.76
N SER A 397 35.55 -16.37 -4.78
CA SER A 397 36.00 -15.66 -3.58
C SER A 397 36.95 -14.50 -3.92
N ILE A 398 37.92 -14.75 -4.81
CA ILE A 398 38.85 -13.73 -5.33
C ILE A 398 38.07 -12.65 -6.07
N LYS A 399 37.16 -13.04 -6.97
CA LYS A 399 36.43 -12.05 -7.78
C LYS A 399 35.51 -11.16 -6.95
N ALA A 400 34.84 -11.73 -5.94
CA ALA A 400 34.07 -10.94 -4.98
C ALA A 400 34.95 -9.91 -4.27
N LYS A 401 36.15 -10.31 -3.81
CA LYS A 401 37.10 -9.42 -3.14
C LYS A 401 37.54 -8.27 -4.05
N GLU A 402 37.98 -8.57 -5.28
CA GLU A 402 38.38 -7.56 -6.28
C GLU A 402 37.27 -6.51 -6.52
N LEU A 403 36.03 -6.97 -6.67
CA LEU A 403 34.90 -6.07 -6.92
C LEU A 403 34.57 -5.20 -5.70
N TYR A 404 34.65 -5.73 -4.47
CA TYR A 404 34.51 -4.92 -3.26
C TYR A 404 35.63 -3.89 -3.10
N GLU A 405 36.87 -4.24 -3.46
CA GLU A 405 37.98 -3.30 -3.50
C GLU A 405 37.75 -2.19 -4.55
N LYS A 406 37.28 -2.54 -5.75
CA LYS A 406 36.87 -1.57 -6.78
C LYS A 406 35.79 -0.62 -6.27
N LEU A 407 34.81 -1.13 -5.51
CA LEU A 407 33.70 -0.34 -4.96
C LEU A 407 34.14 0.71 -3.93
N LEU A 408 35.29 0.54 -3.26
CA LEU A 408 35.86 1.55 -2.37
C LEU A 408 36.16 2.86 -3.11
N LEU A 409 36.54 2.76 -4.39
CA LEU A 409 36.84 3.88 -5.26
C LEU A 409 35.57 4.39 -5.96
N LEU A 410 34.69 3.47 -6.37
CA LEU A 410 33.50 3.78 -7.17
C LEU A 410 32.35 4.41 -6.36
N ASP A 411 32.20 4.07 -5.09
CA ASP A 411 31.16 4.61 -4.20
C ASP A 411 31.76 5.04 -2.84
N PRO A 412 32.56 6.13 -2.82
CA PRO A 412 33.34 6.52 -1.65
C PRO A 412 32.49 6.86 -0.42
N LEU A 413 31.23 7.24 -0.63
CA LEU A 413 30.27 7.51 0.45
C LEU A 413 29.93 6.25 1.27
N ARG A 414 30.05 5.05 0.68
CA ARG A 414 29.75 3.76 1.35
C ARG A 414 31.01 2.92 1.57
N LYS A 415 32.20 3.50 1.47
CA LYS A 415 33.48 2.81 1.71
C LYS A 415 33.54 2.04 3.04
N GLY A 416 32.90 2.55 4.09
CA GLY A 416 32.82 1.87 5.39
C GLY A 416 32.12 0.51 5.27
N TYR A 417 30.98 0.46 4.59
CA TYR A 417 30.26 -0.79 4.34
C TYR A 417 31.09 -1.80 3.54
N TYR A 418 31.84 -1.37 2.52
CA TYR A 418 32.67 -2.30 1.74
C TYR A 418 33.86 -2.84 2.54
N ARG A 419 34.49 -2.02 3.38
CA ARG A 419 35.55 -2.47 4.31
C ARG A 419 35.02 -3.52 5.28
N ASP A 420 33.88 -3.24 5.92
CA ASP A 420 33.24 -4.20 6.83
C ASP A 420 32.93 -5.54 6.15
N VAL A 421 32.61 -5.53 4.85
CA VAL A 421 32.36 -6.76 4.08
C VAL A 421 33.67 -7.49 3.78
N LEU A 422 34.72 -6.77 3.37
CA LEU A 422 36.04 -7.33 3.09
C LEU A 422 36.68 -7.95 4.35
N ASP A 423 36.56 -7.29 5.49
CA ASP A 423 37.10 -7.76 6.77
C ASP A 423 36.43 -9.08 7.23
N ARG A 424 35.19 -9.33 6.81
CA ARG A 424 34.47 -10.60 7.08
C ARG A 424 34.70 -11.68 6.02
N MET A 425 35.42 -11.37 4.94
CA MET A 425 35.79 -12.33 3.91
C MET A 425 37.19 -12.92 4.12
N LEU A 426 38.04 -12.22 4.88
CA LEU A 426 39.26 -12.72 5.49
C LEU A 426 38.90 -13.64 6.67
#